data_AF-V4JCX9-F1
#
_entry.id   AF-V4JCX9-F1
#
_cell.length_a   1.000
_cell.length_b   1.000
_cell.length_c   1.000
_cell.angle_alpha   90.00
_cell.angle_beta   90.00
_cell.angle_gamma   90.00
#
_symmetry.space_group_name_H-M   'P 1'
#
loop_
_entity.id
_entity.type
_entity.pdbx_description
1 polymer ?
#
loop_
_entity_poly.entity_id
_entity_poly.type
_entity_poly.pdbx_seq_one_letter_code
_entity_poly.pdbx_strand_id
1 'polypeptide(L)'
;MCHKSNLFLAILSVLVSFMAVAKFNDGPYIYPDKNGYRADLVCQGKKQSFLIKEDKTIDFCGRSMKLSLVPNAPTETVYSGTFPVVALSDIHGQHALMMQLLKANKVIDQHGNWIFGKGHLVITGDIFDRGSQVTESLWYIKWLESEAAKSGGAVHFLLGNHEVMVLNGDLRYLHKKYEQTASLMNKPFDQLFSKDSVLGLWLRSKNVVIKINNNVYLHGGFHHETLKYDIGLEGINKVFREELVEQELRSKKRSQLGAFLHGRKGPIWHRGFFSEEHKVQLAPLLARFSANRFIVGHTSHKAVISRHNGKVIGVDSSIKLGQKGELLFIEKDGYWRADMQGKRTPLFAN
;
A
#
# COMPACT_ATOMS: atom_id res chain seq x y z
N MET A 1 -77.72 -6.15 30.14
CA MET A 1 -77.07 -5.02 29.44
C MET A 1 -75.58 -5.09 29.77
N CYS A 2 -74.77 -5.88 29.06
CA CYS A 2 -74.06 -5.55 27.82
C CYS A 2 -73.13 -4.33 27.95
N HIS A 3 -71.87 -4.57 28.31
CA HIS A 3 -70.75 -3.70 27.94
C HIS A 3 -69.62 -4.53 27.36
N LYS A 4 -69.48 -4.41 26.04
CA LYS A 4 -68.33 -4.82 25.22
C LYS A 4 -67.30 -3.68 25.17
N SER A 5 -66.10 -4.06 24.75
CA SER A 5 -65.04 -3.26 24.11
C SER A 5 -63.79 -3.10 24.95
N ASN A 6 -62.57 -3.13 24.41
CA ASN A 6 -62.06 -3.64 23.14
C ASN A 6 -60.55 -3.79 23.39
N LEU A 7 -60.01 -5.01 23.35
CA LEU A 7 -58.59 -5.25 23.44
C LEU A 7 -57.97 -4.98 22.06
N PHE A 8 -57.36 -3.81 21.88
CA PHE A 8 -56.56 -3.52 20.69
C PHE A 8 -55.23 -4.27 20.79
N LEU A 9 -55.10 -5.37 20.05
CA LEU A 9 -53.82 -6.01 19.78
C LEU A 9 -53.14 -5.26 18.62
N ALA A 10 -52.15 -4.42 18.93
CA ALA A 10 -51.29 -3.83 17.90
C ALA A 10 -50.26 -4.87 17.45
N ILE A 11 -50.48 -5.47 16.27
CA ILE A 11 -49.49 -6.33 15.61
C ILE A 11 -48.44 -5.42 14.98
N LEU A 12 -47.28 -5.31 15.62
CA LEU A 12 -46.12 -4.62 15.08
C LEU A 12 -45.48 -5.50 13.99
N SER A 13 -45.85 -5.26 12.73
CA SER A 13 -45.21 -5.91 11.58
C SER A 13 -43.78 -5.38 11.43
N VAL A 14 -42.79 -6.17 11.82
CA VAL A 14 -41.38 -5.93 11.52
C VAL A 14 -41.16 -6.20 10.03
N LEU A 15 -41.19 -5.14 9.23
CA LEU A 15 -40.72 -5.16 7.84
C LEU A 15 -39.19 -5.33 7.86
N VAL A 16 -38.73 -6.58 7.78
CA VAL A 16 -37.33 -6.87 7.46
C VAL A 16 -37.13 -6.48 5.99
N SER A 17 -36.70 -5.25 5.77
CA SER A 17 -36.19 -4.82 4.47
C SER A 17 -34.94 -5.63 4.17
N PHE A 18 -35.07 -6.68 3.35
CA PHE A 18 -33.94 -7.31 2.67
C PHE A 18 -33.28 -6.24 1.78
N MET A 19 -32.31 -5.51 2.32
CA MET A 19 -31.40 -4.73 1.48
C MET A 19 -30.74 -5.71 0.53
N ALA A 20 -30.98 -5.55 -0.78
CA ALA A 20 -30.29 -6.30 -1.79
C ALA A 20 -28.78 -6.12 -1.57
N VAL A 21 -28.10 -7.19 -1.17
CA VAL A 21 -26.64 -7.17 -1.01
C VAL A 21 -26.07 -6.82 -2.37
N ALA A 22 -25.32 -5.72 -2.44
CA ALA A 22 -24.68 -5.30 -3.68
C ALA A 22 -23.86 -6.47 -4.24
N LYS A 23 -23.99 -6.75 -5.54
CA LYS A 23 -23.17 -7.77 -6.20
C LYS A 23 -21.76 -7.21 -6.39
N PHE A 24 -20.78 -7.74 -5.68
CA PHE A 24 -19.38 -7.37 -5.82
C PHE A 24 -18.47 -8.61 -5.76
N ASN A 25 -17.23 -8.42 -6.20
CA ASN A 25 -16.17 -9.41 -6.08
C ASN A 25 -15.06 -8.88 -5.17
N ASP A 26 -14.47 -9.76 -4.36
CA ASP A 26 -13.34 -9.41 -3.50
C ASP A 26 -12.52 -10.64 -3.07
N GLY A 27 -11.24 -10.43 -2.75
CA GLY A 27 -10.29 -11.51 -2.47
C GLY A 27 -9.33 -11.81 -3.64
N PRO A 28 -8.75 -13.02 -3.69
CA PRO A 28 -8.84 -14.04 -2.66
C PRO A 28 -8.01 -13.65 -1.42
N TYR A 29 -8.46 -14.12 -0.26
CA TYR A 29 -7.71 -14.14 0.99
C TYR A 29 -7.19 -15.55 1.18
N ILE A 30 -5.87 -15.71 1.11
CA ILE A 30 -5.23 -17.02 1.03
C ILE A 30 -4.50 -17.32 2.33
N TYR A 31 -4.70 -18.53 2.85
CA TYR A 31 -4.14 -19.04 4.10
C TYR A 31 -3.43 -20.37 3.85
N PRO A 32 -2.23 -20.61 4.40
CA PRO A 32 -1.64 -21.95 4.41
C PRO A 32 -2.58 -22.96 5.09
N ASP A 33 -2.63 -24.17 4.56
CA ASP A 33 -3.40 -25.30 5.07
C ASP A 33 -2.57 -26.59 4.97
N LYS A 34 -2.97 -27.68 5.63
CA LYS A 34 -2.21 -28.95 5.71
C LYS A 34 -1.79 -29.51 4.36
N ASN A 35 -2.60 -29.26 3.32
CA ASN A 35 -2.43 -29.83 1.97
C ASN A 35 -2.24 -28.75 0.88
N GLY A 36 -1.76 -27.55 1.25
CA GLY A 36 -1.55 -26.43 0.33
C GLY A 36 -2.05 -25.11 0.92
N TYR A 37 -3.01 -24.50 0.25
CA TYR A 37 -3.55 -23.20 0.65
C TYR A 37 -5.07 -23.16 0.48
N ARG A 38 -5.77 -22.63 1.48
CA ARG A 38 -7.19 -22.28 1.37
C ARG A 38 -7.32 -20.86 0.84
N ALA A 39 -8.08 -20.68 -0.23
CA ALA A 39 -8.45 -19.38 -0.77
C ALA A 39 -9.92 -19.09 -0.48
N ASP A 40 -10.18 -17.99 0.23
CA ASP A 40 -11.52 -17.48 0.52
C ASP A 40 -11.77 -16.22 -0.33
N LEU A 41 -12.88 -16.15 -1.04
CA LEU A 41 -13.24 -15.00 -1.89
C LEU A 41 -14.74 -14.70 -1.86
N VAL A 42 -15.11 -13.48 -2.22
CA VAL A 42 -16.49 -13.11 -2.49
C VAL A 42 -16.66 -13.04 -4.01
N CYS A 43 -17.58 -13.82 -4.56
CA CYS A 43 -18.01 -13.71 -5.95
C CYS A 43 -19.49 -13.37 -6.01
N GLN A 44 -19.84 -12.28 -6.70
CA GLN A 44 -21.22 -11.80 -6.86
C GLN A 44 -21.97 -11.69 -5.51
N GLY A 45 -21.27 -11.20 -4.47
CA GLY A 45 -21.81 -11.03 -3.12
C GLY A 45 -21.95 -12.33 -2.31
N LYS A 46 -21.40 -13.46 -2.77
CA LYS A 46 -21.41 -14.74 -2.06
C LYS A 46 -19.99 -15.18 -1.72
N LYS A 47 -19.78 -15.61 -0.47
CA LYS A 47 -18.52 -16.25 -0.07
C LYS A 47 -18.36 -17.59 -0.80
N GLN A 48 -17.16 -17.83 -1.29
CA GLN A 48 -16.69 -19.09 -1.85
C GLN A 48 -15.35 -19.43 -1.23
N SER A 49 -15.02 -20.72 -1.19
CA SER A 49 -13.73 -21.22 -0.70
C SER A 49 -13.27 -22.37 -1.59
N PHE A 50 -11.99 -22.42 -1.90
CA PHE A 50 -11.38 -23.54 -2.63
C PHE A 50 -9.91 -23.74 -2.22
N LEU A 51 -9.36 -24.90 -2.59
CA LEU A 51 -7.95 -25.25 -2.31
C LEU A 51 -7.06 -24.95 -3.51
N ILE A 52 -5.87 -24.43 -3.22
CA ILE A 52 -4.78 -24.18 -4.16
C ILE A 52 -3.57 -24.97 -3.67
N LYS A 53 -2.93 -25.73 -4.56
CA LYS A 53 -1.74 -26.54 -4.20
C LYS A 53 -0.42 -25.83 -4.46
N GLU A 54 -0.38 -24.97 -5.47
CA GLU A 54 0.86 -24.36 -5.97
C GLU A 54 0.59 -22.99 -6.59
N ASP A 55 1.67 -22.24 -6.83
CA ASP A 55 1.63 -20.97 -7.56
C ASP A 55 1.09 -21.19 -8.97
N LYS A 56 -0.07 -20.59 -9.26
CA LYS A 56 -0.68 -20.64 -10.58
C LYS A 56 -1.51 -19.41 -10.87
N THR A 57 -1.88 -19.27 -12.13
CA THR A 57 -2.97 -18.38 -12.52
C THR A 57 -4.29 -19.02 -12.11
N ILE A 58 -5.13 -18.26 -11.40
CA ILE A 58 -6.46 -18.71 -10.97
C ILE A 58 -7.56 -17.91 -11.64
N ASP A 59 -8.75 -18.49 -11.74
CA ASP A 59 -9.97 -17.74 -12.02
C ASP A 59 -10.49 -17.11 -10.72
N PHE A 60 -10.55 -15.78 -10.71
CA PHE A 60 -11.10 -14.94 -9.66
C PHE A 60 -12.40 -14.30 -10.16
N CYS A 61 -13.51 -15.02 -9.98
CA CYS A 61 -14.86 -14.57 -10.35
C CYS A 61 -14.98 -14.10 -11.82
N GLY A 62 -14.38 -14.84 -12.75
CA GLY A 62 -14.35 -14.52 -14.18
C GLY A 62 -13.16 -13.64 -14.61
N ARG A 63 -12.16 -13.45 -13.74
CA ARG A 63 -10.93 -12.69 -14.02
C ARG A 63 -9.71 -13.54 -13.75
N SER A 64 -8.76 -13.54 -14.68
CA SER A 64 -7.47 -14.18 -14.48
C SER A 64 -6.64 -13.41 -13.45
N MET A 65 -6.19 -14.09 -12.40
CA MET A 65 -5.31 -13.53 -11.38
C MET A 65 -4.06 -14.40 -11.22
N LYS A 66 -2.89 -13.76 -11.33
CA LYS A 66 -1.60 -14.42 -11.14
C LYS A 66 -1.22 -14.36 -9.67
N LEU A 67 -0.93 -15.52 -9.08
CA LEU A 67 -0.55 -15.63 -7.68
C LEU A 67 0.96 -15.82 -7.53
N SER A 68 1.46 -15.33 -6.41
CA SER A 68 2.77 -15.64 -5.85
C SER A 68 2.52 -15.90 -4.37
N LEU A 69 2.50 -17.16 -3.95
CA LEU A 69 2.06 -17.58 -2.61
C LEU A 69 3.19 -17.48 -1.58
N VAL A 70 4.44 -17.61 -2.01
CA VAL A 70 5.62 -17.48 -1.14
C VAL A 70 6.03 -16.01 -1.05
N PRO A 71 6.14 -15.40 0.16
CA PRO A 71 6.63 -14.04 0.28
C PRO A 71 8.07 -13.90 -0.21
N ASN A 72 8.33 -12.90 -1.04
CA ASN A 72 9.69 -12.43 -1.27
C ASN A 72 10.03 -11.45 -0.14
N ALA A 73 10.81 -11.91 0.85
CA ALA A 73 11.30 -11.01 1.89
C ALA A 73 12.29 -10.01 1.25
N PRO A 74 12.10 -8.69 1.42
CA PRO A 74 13.10 -7.73 0.96
C PRO A 74 14.38 -7.95 1.75
N THR A 75 15.45 -8.26 1.04
CA THR A 75 16.75 -8.63 1.62
C THR A 75 17.57 -7.41 2.01
N GLU A 76 17.31 -6.26 1.40
CA GLU A 76 18.15 -5.08 1.53
C GLU A 76 17.36 -3.80 1.83
N THR A 77 18.01 -2.88 2.55
CA THR A 77 17.53 -1.50 2.77
C THR A 77 18.20 -0.51 1.83
N VAL A 78 19.42 -0.81 1.36
CA VAL A 78 20.24 0.06 0.52
C VAL A 78 20.60 -0.67 -0.76
N TYR A 79 20.29 -0.04 -1.89
CA TYR A 79 20.57 -0.53 -3.23
C TYR A 79 21.46 0.49 -3.95
N SER A 80 22.36 0.03 -4.80
CA SER A 80 23.21 0.90 -5.63
C SER A 80 23.35 0.34 -7.04
N GLY A 81 23.38 1.21 -8.05
CA GLY A 81 23.54 0.81 -9.44
C GLY A 81 23.14 1.88 -10.44
N THR A 82 23.23 1.53 -11.73
CA THR A 82 22.99 2.43 -12.87
C THR A 82 21.67 2.15 -13.59
N PHE A 83 20.76 1.41 -12.96
CA PHE A 83 19.44 1.10 -13.49
C PHE A 83 18.46 2.27 -13.32
N PRO A 84 17.46 2.39 -14.21
CA PRO A 84 16.43 3.41 -14.07
C PRO A 84 15.50 3.09 -12.90
N VAL A 85 14.95 4.12 -12.26
CA VAL A 85 13.98 4.01 -11.17
C VAL A 85 12.68 4.71 -11.56
N VAL A 86 11.55 4.08 -11.29
CA VAL A 86 10.21 4.66 -11.35
C VAL A 86 9.63 4.69 -9.95
N ALA A 87 9.01 5.79 -9.54
CA ALA A 87 8.34 5.90 -8.25
C ALA A 87 6.92 6.47 -8.34
N LEU A 88 6.04 5.97 -7.48
CA LEU A 88 4.67 6.43 -7.24
C LEU A 88 4.23 6.12 -5.79
N SER A 89 3.06 6.62 -5.40
CA SER A 89 2.51 6.40 -4.06
C SER A 89 0.98 6.52 -4.03
N ASP A 90 0.38 6.16 -2.90
CA ASP A 90 -0.98 6.56 -2.52
C ASP A 90 -2.04 6.12 -3.56
N ILE A 91 -1.92 4.87 -4.01
CA ILE A 91 -2.85 4.26 -4.97
C ILE A 91 -4.24 4.09 -4.37
N HIS A 92 -4.35 3.82 -3.06
CA HIS A 92 -5.60 3.78 -2.31
C HIS A 92 -6.71 3.00 -3.04
N GLY A 93 -6.43 1.75 -3.39
CA GLY A 93 -7.37 0.87 -4.06
C GLY A 93 -7.80 1.28 -5.48
N GLN A 94 -7.05 2.17 -6.16
CA GLN A 94 -7.29 2.56 -7.57
C GLN A 94 -6.45 1.71 -8.54
N HIS A 95 -6.64 0.39 -8.48
CA HIS A 95 -5.87 -0.58 -9.26
C HIS A 95 -5.88 -0.29 -10.77
N ALA A 96 -7.07 -0.04 -11.34
CA ALA A 96 -7.20 0.19 -12.78
C ALA A 96 -6.37 1.40 -13.24
N LEU A 97 -6.35 2.47 -12.44
CA LEU A 97 -5.60 3.69 -12.74
C LEU A 97 -4.08 3.46 -12.63
N MET A 98 -3.63 2.71 -11.61
CA MET A 98 -2.23 2.26 -11.51
C MET A 98 -1.81 1.46 -12.76
N MET A 99 -2.62 0.50 -13.19
CA MET A 99 -2.34 -0.31 -14.37
C MET A 99 -2.25 0.53 -15.65
N GLN A 100 -3.16 1.48 -15.85
CA GLN A 100 -3.12 2.41 -16.98
C GLN A 100 -1.82 3.23 -16.98
N LEU A 101 -1.46 3.79 -15.82
CA LEU A 101 -0.26 4.61 -15.67
C LEU A 101 1.02 3.82 -15.96
N LEU A 102 1.16 2.61 -15.40
CA LEU A 102 2.33 1.75 -15.62
C LEU A 102 2.44 1.28 -17.08
N LYS A 103 1.31 1.00 -17.75
CA LYS A 103 1.26 0.63 -19.18
C LYS A 103 1.67 1.78 -20.09
N ALA A 104 1.06 2.95 -19.90
CA ALA A 104 1.35 4.13 -20.71
C ALA A 104 2.84 4.51 -20.63
N ASN A 105 3.46 4.27 -19.48
CA ASN A 105 4.86 4.58 -19.20
C ASN A 105 5.83 3.41 -19.43
N LYS A 106 5.38 2.32 -20.05
CA LYS A 106 6.20 1.16 -20.43
C LYS A 106 6.98 0.54 -19.27
N VAL A 107 6.42 0.57 -18.06
CA VAL A 107 6.92 -0.23 -16.92
C VAL A 107 6.45 -1.67 -17.07
N ILE A 108 5.22 -1.82 -17.57
CA ILE A 108 4.56 -3.10 -17.85
C ILE A 108 3.97 -3.09 -19.26
N ASP A 109 3.80 -4.25 -19.87
CA ASP A 109 3.18 -4.39 -21.19
C ASP A 109 1.64 -4.28 -21.11
N GLN A 110 0.97 -4.38 -22.27
CA GLN A 110 -0.49 -4.30 -22.36
C GLN A 110 -1.22 -5.42 -21.62
N HIS A 111 -0.54 -6.55 -21.38
CA HIS A 111 -1.03 -7.69 -20.60
C HIS A 111 -0.70 -7.59 -19.10
N GLY A 112 0.04 -6.55 -18.70
CA GLY A 112 0.48 -6.31 -17.32
C GLY A 112 1.76 -7.06 -16.93
N ASN A 113 2.53 -7.59 -17.88
CA ASN A 113 3.81 -8.23 -17.57
C ASN A 113 4.92 -7.19 -17.42
N TRP A 114 5.89 -7.48 -16.54
CA TRP A 114 7.06 -6.65 -16.35
C TRP A 114 7.88 -6.53 -17.64
N ILE A 115 8.16 -5.30 -18.08
CA ILE A 115 9.05 -5.02 -19.22
C ILE A 115 10.10 -3.96 -18.91
N PHE A 116 10.21 -3.53 -17.65
CA PHE A 116 11.14 -2.49 -17.25
C PHE A 116 12.58 -3.00 -17.03
N GLY A 117 12.91 -4.18 -17.56
CA GLY A 117 14.25 -4.78 -17.54
C GLY A 117 14.84 -4.83 -16.14
N LYS A 118 16.05 -4.28 -15.99
CA LYS A 118 16.76 -4.14 -14.71
C LYS A 118 16.31 -2.94 -13.86
N GLY A 119 15.30 -2.20 -14.31
CA GLY A 119 14.78 -1.03 -13.63
C GLY A 119 14.12 -1.37 -12.29
N HIS A 120 14.00 -0.36 -11.44
CA HIS A 120 13.37 -0.50 -10.13
C HIS A 120 12.06 0.30 -10.09
N LEU A 121 10.96 -0.32 -9.68
CA LEU A 121 9.70 0.35 -9.35
C LEU A 121 9.62 0.54 -7.83
N VAL A 122 9.37 1.75 -7.34
CA VAL A 122 9.21 2.04 -5.91
C VAL A 122 7.80 2.55 -5.65
N ILE A 123 7.06 1.86 -4.78
CA ILE A 123 5.74 2.27 -4.31
C ILE A 123 5.89 2.69 -2.86
N THR A 124 5.81 3.99 -2.57
CA THR A 124 6.06 4.52 -1.21
C THR A 124 4.83 4.42 -0.29
N GLY A 125 4.09 3.31 -0.34
CA GLY A 125 2.97 3.04 0.57
C GLY A 125 1.59 3.48 0.09
N ASP A 126 0.61 3.21 0.96
CA ASP A 126 -0.80 3.57 0.84
C ASP A 126 -1.51 2.94 -0.37
N ILE A 127 -1.50 1.60 -0.41
CA ILE A 127 -2.38 0.79 -1.25
C ILE A 127 -3.77 0.63 -0.62
N PHE A 128 -3.82 0.50 0.71
CA PHE A 128 -5.06 0.29 1.46
C PHE A 128 -6.00 1.52 1.45
N ASP A 129 -7.26 1.26 1.83
CA ASP A 129 -8.31 2.24 2.07
C ASP A 129 -8.79 3.07 0.86
N ARG A 130 -9.91 3.78 1.07
CA ARG A 130 -10.62 4.66 0.12
C ARG A 130 -11.19 3.98 -1.11
N GLY A 131 -10.35 3.40 -1.98
CA GLY A 131 -10.79 2.75 -3.22
C GLY A 131 -11.27 1.33 -3.01
N SER A 132 -11.81 0.72 -4.07
CA SER A 132 -12.47 -0.59 -4.02
C SER A 132 -11.64 -1.73 -4.63
N GLN A 133 -10.39 -1.48 -5.03
CA GLN A 133 -9.51 -2.46 -5.69
C GLN A 133 -8.16 -2.67 -4.96
N VAL A 134 -8.17 -2.62 -3.63
CA VAL A 134 -7.01 -2.87 -2.76
C VAL A 134 -6.47 -4.29 -2.98
N THR A 135 -7.31 -5.31 -2.89
CA THR A 135 -6.89 -6.72 -3.00
C THR A 135 -6.26 -7.02 -4.36
N GLU A 136 -6.83 -6.49 -5.44
CA GLU A 136 -6.26 -6.58 -6.80
C GLU A 136 -4.88 -5.92 -6.88
N SER A 137 -4.71 -4.76 -6.24
CA SER A 137 -3.41 -4.07 -6.19
C SER A 137 -2.36 -4.87 -5.42
N LEU A 138 -2.71 -5.41 -4.25
CA LEU A 138 -1.78 -6.18 -3.43
C LEU A 138 -1.31 -7.46 -4.15
N TRP A 139 -2.24 -8.24 -4.72
CA TRP A 139 -1.86 -9.45 -5.47
C TRP A 139 -1.01 -9.14 -6.70
N TYR A 140 -1.39 -8.10 -7.44
CA TYR A 140 -0.63 -7.69 -8.61
C TYR A 140 0.80 -7.25 -8.26
N ILE A 141 0.96 -6.37 -7.26
CA ILE A 141 2.28 -5.89 -6.83
C ILE A 141 3.12 -7.06 -6.32
N LYS A 142 2.54 -7.94 -5.50
CA LYS A 142 3.24 -9.13 -4.99
C LYS A 142 3.73 -10.04 -6.12
N TRP A 143 2.91 -10.27 -7.14
CA TRP A 143 3.31 -11.05 -8.31
C TRP A 143 4.39 -10.31 -9.13
N LEU A 144 4.23 -9.00 -9.35
CA LEU A 144 5.16 -8.19 -10.12
C LEU A 144 6.56 -8.12 -9.49
N GLU A 145 6.67 -8.19 -8.16
CA GLU A 145 7.95 -8.35 -7.46
C GLU A 145 8.74 -9.56 -7.96
N SER A 146 8.08 -10.72 -8.10
CA SER A 146 8.72 -11.93 -8.62
C SER A 146 9.12 -11.79 -10.10
N GLU A 147 8.29 -11.14 -10.91
CA GLU A 147 8.57 -10.97 -12.34
C GLU A 147 9.70 -9.98 -12.61
N ALA A 148 9.76 -8.88 -11.85
CA ALA A 148 10.85 -7.92 -11.93
C ALA A 148 12.18 -8.58 -11.56
N ALA A 149 12.20 -9.35 -10.47
CA ALA A 149 13.39 -10.07 -10.02
C ALA A 149 13.93 -11.05 -11.07
N LYS A 150 13.04 -11.79 -11.77
CA LYS A 150 13.44 -12.69 -12.89
C LYS A 150 14.13 -11.95 -14.04
N SER A 151 13.85 -10.66 -14.20
CA SER A 151 14.46 -9.81 -15.23
C SER A 151 15.69 -9.02 -14.73
N GLY A 152 16.12 -9.27 -13.49
CA GLY A 152 17.20 -8.53 -12.82
C GLY A 152 16.81 -7.10 -12.41
N GLY A 153 15.51 -6.78 -12.40
CA GLY A 153 14.96 -5.55 -11.83
C GLY A 153 14.32 -5.79 -10.46
N ALA A 154 13.58 -4.81 -9.96
CA ALA A 154 12.92 -4.94 -8.66
C ALA A 154 11.64 -4.12 -8.54
N VAL A 155 10.70 -4.60 -7.72
CA VAL A 155 9.59 -3.80 -7.21
C VAL A 155 9.78 -3.66 -5.70
N HIS A 156 9.75 -2.42 -5.22
CA HIS A 156 9.92 -2.05 -3.81
C HIS A 156 8.60 -1.50 -3.30
N PHE A 157 7.77 -2.37 -2.73
CA PHE A 157 6.60 -1.92 -1.99
C PHE A 157 6.97 -1.59 -0.54
N LEU A 158 6.85 -0.32 -0.18
CA LEU A 158 7.04 0.17 1.19
C LEU A 158 5.71 0.29 1.91
N LEU A 159 5.69 0.13 3.24
CA LEU A 159 4.46 0.36 4.01
C LEU A 159 4.26 1.86 4.27
N GLY A 160 3.06 2.34 4.00
CA GLY A 160 2.55 3.65 4.39
C GLY A 160 1.76 3.60 5.69
N ASN A 161 1.10 4.70 6.04
CA ASN A 161 0.31 4.73 7.26
C ASN A 161 -0.96 3.89 7.14
N HIS A 162 -1.55 3.77 5.94
CA HIS A 162 -2.79 3.00 5.77
C HIS A 162 -2.56 1.49 5.88
N GLU A 163 -1.42 0.96 5.41
CA GLU A 163 -1.05 -0.43 5.69
C GLU A 163 -0.97 -0.69 7.20
N VAL A 164 -0.30 0.19 7.93
CA VAL A 164 -0.11 0.08 9.40
C VAL A 164 -1.46 0.22 10.13
N MET A 165 -2.30 1.17 9.73
CA MET A 165 -3.63 1.37 10.29
C MET A 165 -4.49 0.12 10.14
N VAL A 166 -4.63 -0.39 8.91
CA VAL A 166 -5.47 -1.57 8.63
C VAL A 166 -4.95 -2.79 9.38
N LEU A 167 -3.64 -3.04 9.40
CA LEU A 167 -3.06 -4.17 10.14
C LEU A 167 -3.28 -4.08 11.66
N ASN A 168 -3.55 -2.89 12.20
CA ASN A 168 -3.84 -2.66 13.62
C ASN A 168 -5.35 -2.48 13.90
N GLY A 169 -6.22 -2.75 12.93
CA GLY A 169 -7.68 -2.65 13.11
C GLY A 169 -8.22 -1.21 13.09
N ASP A 170 -7.42 -0.23 12.70
CA ASP A 170 -7.88 1.13 12.46
C ASP A 170 -8.47 1.22 11.04
N LEU A 171 -9.79 1.04 10.94
CA LEU A 171 -10.53 0.88 9.68
C LEU A 171 -11.32 2.14 9.29
N ARG A 172 -10.98 3.31 9.82
CA ARG A 172 -11.77 4.56 9.66
C ARG A 172 -11.89 5.05 8.20
N TYR A 173 -11.02 4.61 7.30
CA TYR A 173 -11.03 4.99 5.88
C TYR A 173 -11.38 3.83 4.94
N LEU A 174 -11.86 2.72 5.52
CA LEU A 174 -12.16 1.51 4.77
C LEU A 174 -13.32 1.74 3.80
N HIS A 175 -13.18 1.30 2.56
CA HIS A 175 -14.27 1.37 1.59
C HIS A 175 -15.39 0.37 1.98
N LYS A 176 -16.66 0.78 1.85
CA LYS A 176 -17.85 -0.01 2.25
C LYS A 176 -17.87 -1.45 1.71
N LYS A 177 -17.31 -1.69 0.52
CA LYS A 177 -17.13 -3.04 -0.06
C LYS A 177 -16.45 -4.01 0.94
N TYR A 178 -15.41 -3.54 1.62
CA TYR A 178 -14.60 -4.35 2.52
C TYR A 178 -15.26 -4.60 3.87
N GLU A 179 -16.13 -3.70 4.34
CA GLU A 179 -17.01 -3.96 5.48
C GLU A 179 -17.96 -5.13 5.17
N GLN A 180 -18.53 -5.14 3.96
CA GLN A 180 -19.37 -6.24 3.48
C GLN A 180 -18.57 -7.54 3.32
N THR A 181 -17.35 -7.46 2.78
CA THR A 181 -16.43 -8.60 2.74
C THR A 181 -16.18 -9.18 4.13
N ALA A 182 -15.81 -8.35 5.11
CA ALA A 182 -15.56 -8.78 6.48
C ALA A 182 -16.79 -9.49 7.10
N SER A 183 -17.99 -8.94 6.88
CA SER A 183 -19.25 -9.55 7.30
C SER A 183 -19.47 -10.92 6.65
N LEU A 184 -19.33 -11.03 5.33
CA LEU A 184 -19.48 -12.31 4.60
C LEU A 184 -18.42 -13.35 4.99
N MET A 185 -17.21 -12.89 5.31
CA MET A 185 -16.13 -13.75 5.78
C MET A 185 -16.29 -14.19 7.23
N ASN A 186 -17.21 -13.56 7.98
CA ASN A 186 -17.37 -13.70 9.42
C ASN A 186 -16.05 -13.45 10.17
N LYS A 187 -15.34 -12.38 9.80
CA LYS A 187 -14.01 -12.07 10.29
C LYS A 187 -13.74 -10.56 10.18
N PRO A 188 -13.16 -9.91 11.21
CA PRO A 188 -12.70 -8.52 11.09
C PRO A 188 -11.76 -8.32 9.90
N PHE A 189 -11.84 -7.16 9.23
CA PHE A 189 -11.11 -6.94 7.98
C PHE A 189 -9.59 -7.04 8.15
N ASP A 190 -9.04 -6.52 9.25
CA ASP A 190 -7.62 -6.62 9.60
C ASP A 190 -7.15 -8.08 9.73
N GLN A 191 -8.02 -8.95 10.25
CA GLN A 191 -7.74 -10.39 10.40
C GLN A 191 -7.78 -11.16 9.08
N LEU A 192 -8.23 -10.54 7.99
CA LEU A 192 -8.06 -11.08 6.64
C LEU A 192 -6.59 -10.96 6.18
N PHE A 193 -5.82 -10.05 6.78
CA PHE A 193 -4.39 -9.81 6.57
C PHE A 193 -3.54 -10.18 7.81
N SER A 194 -3.97 -11.17 8.60
CA SER A 194 -3.22 -11.66 9.76
C SER A 194 -1.89 -12.31 9.34
N LYS A 195 -1.01 -12.56 10.31
CA LYS A 195 0.23 -13.33 10.11
C LYS A 195 0.02 -14.78 9.62
N ASP A 196 -1.23 -15.24 9.56
CA ASP A 196 -1.58 -16.56 9.05
C ASP A 196 -2.07 -16.50 7.59
N SER A 197 -2.15 -15.29 7.01
CA SER A 197 -2.50 -15.10 5.59
C SER A 197 -1.26 -14.84 4.74
N VAL A 198 -1.31 -15.25 3.48
CA VAL A 198 -0.23 -15.02 2.51
C VAL A 198 0.08 -13.53 2.35
N LEU A 199 -0.95 -12.69 2.15
CA LEU A 199 -0.77 -11.25 2.02
C LEU A 199 -0.31 -10.61 3.34
N GLY A 200 -0.81 -11.08 4.48
CA GLY A 200 -0.40 -10.57 5.79
C GLY A 200 1.06 -10.88 6.14
N LEU A 201 1.55 -12.08 5.81
CA LEU A 201 2.97 -12.43 5.92
C LEU A 201 3.83 -11.57 4.99
N TRP A 202 3.39 -11.39 3.76
CA TRP A 202 4.07 -10.55 2.78
C TRP A 202 4.16 -9.09 3.24
N LEU A 203 3.08 -8.51 3.75
CA LEU A 203 3.06 -7.14 4.32
C LEU A 203 4.04 -7.00 5.49
N ARG A 204 4.07 -7.98 6.41
CA ARG A 204 5.00 -7.99 7.56
C ARG A 204 6.47 -8.07 7.17
N SER A 205 6.80 -8.54 5.97
CA SER A 205 8.19 -8.55 5.50
C SER A 205 8.69 -7.18 4.98
N LYS A 206 7.78 -6.26 4.65
CA LYS A 206 8.11 -5.04 3.89
C LYS A 206 8.92 -4.03 4.69
N ASN A 207 9.73 -3.27 3.95
CA ASN A 207 10.40 -2.09 4.47
C ASN A 207 9.41 -0.92 4.57
N VAL A 208 9.72 0.08 5.38
CA VAL A 208 9.07 1.41 5.36
C VAL A 208 9.94 2.47 4.71
N VAL A 209 11.25 2.22 4.65
CA VAL A 209 12.23 3.11 4.06
C VAL A 209 13.27 2.32 3.30
N ILE A 210 13.68 2.80 2.13
CA ILE A 210 14.84 2.26 1.41
C ILE A 210 15.69 3.40 0.88
N LYS A 211 16.93 3.08 0.52
CA LYS A 211 17.82 3.98 -0.21
C LYS A 211 18.20 3.33 -1.53
N ILE A 212 18.06 4.05 -2.63
CA ILE A 212 18.59 3.65 -3.93
C ILE A 212 19.54 4.75 -4.38
N ASN A 213 20.82 4.41 -4.54
CA ASN A 213 21.90 5.37 -4.76
C ASN A 213 21.86 6.47 -3.68
N ASN A 214 21.66 7.73 -4.08
CA ASN A 214 21.62 8.88 -3.18
C ASN A 214 20.20 9.34 -2.79
N ASN A 215 19.18 8.57 -3.16
CA ASN A 215 17.77 8.90 -2.90
C ASN A 215 17.20 7.97 -1.82
N VAL A 216 16.56 8.55 -0.80
CA VAL A 216 15.83 7.81 0.23
C VAL A 216 14.34 7.90 -0.03
N TYR A 217 13.66 6.76 -0.03
CA TYR A 217 12.23 6.61 -0.32
C TYR A 217 11.51 6.17 0.93
N LEU A 218 10.43 6.85 1.28
CA LEU A 218 9.56 6.57 2.43
C LEU A 218 8.19 7.20 2.23
N HIS A 219 7.19 6.78 2.99
CA HIS A 219 5.83 7.26 2.76
C HIS A 219 5.63 8.75 3.11
N GLY A 220 5.90 9.18 4.35
CA GLY A 220 5.67 10.56 4.80
C GLY A 220 6.91 11.46 4.73
N GLY A 221 7.91 11.15 5.56
CA GLY A 221 9.12 11.97 5.70
C GLY A 221 9.75 11.89 7.08
N PHE A 222 10.92 12.49 7.26
CA PHE A 222 11.59 12.52 8.57
C PHE A 222 11.38 13.86 9.28
N HIS A 223 10.91 13.80 10.51
CA HIS A 223 10.90 14.95 11.41
C HIS A 223 12.30 15.16 12.03
N HIS A 224 12.66 16.40 12.40
CA HIS A 224 13.98 16.69 12.98
C HIS A 224 14.26 15.89 14.27
N GLU A 225 13.21 15.53 15.02
CA GLU A 225 13.33 14.69 16.22
C GLU A 225 13.83 13.27 15.93
N THR A 226 13.78 12.79 14.69
CA THR A 226 14.43 11.53 14.31
C THR A 226 15.93 11.55 14.65
N LEU A 227 16.58 12.72 14.61
CA LEU A 227 17.99 12.88 14.93
C LEU A 227 18.33 12.64 16.42
N LYS A 228 17.32 12.70 17.30
CA LYS A 228 17.47 12.38 18.73
C LYS A 228 17.72 10.89 18.98
N TYR A 229 17.39 10.04 18.00
CA TYR A 229 17.61 8.60 18.05
C TYR A 229 18.85 8.26 17.21
N ASP A 230 19.74 7.45 17.77
CA ASP A 230 20.89 6.91 17.02
C ASP A 230 20.44 5.69 16.21
N ILE A 231 19.74 5.95 15.09
CA ILE A 231 19.15 4.92 14.25
C ILE A 231 19.39 5.19 12.76
N GLY A 232 19.83 4.16 12.05
CA GLY A 232 19.95 4.12 10.60
C GLY A 232 18.68 3.61 9.90
N LEU A 233 18.70 3.55 8.56
CA LEU A 233 17.55 3.12 7.77
C LEU A 233 17.17 1.65 8.05
N GLU A 234 18.18 0.78 8.18
CA GLU A 234 18.00 -0.63 8.52
C GLU A 234 17.33 -0.80 9.89
N GLY A 235 17.77 0.01 10.87
CA GLY A 235 17.21 0.02 12.22
C GLY A 235 15.74 0.43 12.22
N ILE A 236 15.38 1.44 11.42
CA ILE A 236 13.98 1.86 11.27
C ILE A 236 13.15 0.69 10.70
N ASN A 237 13.59 0.06 9.61
CA ASN A 237 12.88 -1.08 9.03
C ASN A 237 12.77 -2.25 10.01
N LYS A 238 13.82 -2.52 10.80
CA LYS A 238 13.81 -3.56 11.83
C LYS A 238 12.73 -3.30 12.88
N VAL A 239 12.68 -2.08 13.45
CA VAL A 239 11.65 -1.71 14.44
C VAL A 239 10.25 -1.85 13.85
N PHE A 240 10.04 -1.42 12.59
CA PHE A 240 8.74 -1.62 11.95
C PHE A 240 8.38 -3.09 11.78
N ARG A 241 9.30 -3.98 11.39
CA ARG A 241 8.99 -5.42 11.28
C ARG A 241 8.70 -6.06 12.64
N GLU A 242 9.43 -5.67 13.67
CA GLU A 242 9.28 -6.23 15.03
C GLU A 242 8.04 -5.68 15.75
N GLU A 243 7.63 -4.44 15.46
CA GLU A 243 6.56 -3.73 16.16
C GLU A 243 5.40 -3.26 15.27
N LEU A 244 5.23 -3.90 14.10
CA LEU A 244 4.23 -3.49 13.10
C LEU A 244 2.81 -3.50 13.68
N VAL A 245 2.44 -4.64 14.28
CA VAL A 245 1.10 -4.91 14.80
C VAL A 245 1.15 -4.99 16.31
N GLU A 246 0.56 -4.00 16.98
CA GLU A 246 0.64 -3.85 18.43
C GLU A 246 0.02 -5.03 19.18
N GLN A 247 -1.05 -5.61 18.61
CA GLN A 247 -1.69 -6.80 19.17
C GLN A 247 -0.85 -8.08 19.04
N GLU A 248 0.19 -8.09 18.20
CA GLU A 248 1.10 -9.24 18.08
C GLU A 248 2.28 -9.15 19.07
N LEU A 249 2.47 -7.98 19.70
CA LEU A 249 3.51 -7.76 20.70
C LEU A 249 3.17 -8.45 22.03
N ARG A 250 4.20 -9.04 22.68
CA ARG A 250 4.07 -9.62 24.03
C ARG A 250 3.60 -8.58 25.05
N SER A 251 4.11 -7.35 24.95
CA SER A 251 3.75 -6.21 25.81
C SER A 251 2.42 -5.57 25.45
N LYS A 252 1.84 -5.88 24.28
CA LYS A 252 0.70 -5.18 23.68
C LYS A 252 0.89 -3.67 23.53
N LYS A 253 2.14 -3.21 23.55
CA LYS A 253 2.53 -1.81 23.43
C LYS A 253 3.89 -1.70 22.76
N ARG A 254 4.02 -0.73 21.87
CA ARG A 254 5.29 -0.40 21.21
C ARG A 254 6.32 0.13 22.21
N SER A 255 7.59 -0.05 21.88
CA SER A 255 8.70 0.62 22.59
C SER A 255 8.60 2.15 22.42
N GLN A 256 9.39 2.91 23.19
CA GLN A 256 9.43 4.37 23.04
C GLN A 256 9.80 4.78 21.60
N LEU A 257 10.78 4.10 21.02
CA LEU A 257 11.20 4.31 19.63
C LEU A 257 10.11 3.87 18.64
N GLY A 258 9.51 2.70 18.84
CA GLY A 258 8.40 2.22 18.02
C GLY A 258 7.21 3.18 18.01
N ALA A 259 6.83 3.71 19.18
CA ALA A 259 5.77 4.71 19.32
C ALA A 259 6.11 6.02 18.59
N PHE A 260 7.36 6.48 18.64
CA PHE A 260 7.81 7.65 17.87
C PHE A 260 7.71 7.39 16.36
N LEU A 261 8.24 6.25 15.89
CA LEU A 261 8.28 5.90 14.47
C LEU A 261 6.88 5.68 13.87
N HIS A 262 5.93 5.14 14.64
CA HIS A 262 4.54 4.96 14.20
C HIS A 262 3.67 6.20 14.43
N GLY A 263 4.17 7.22 15.13
CA GLY A 263 3.44 8.43 15.48
C GLY A 263 3.46 9.50 14.39
N ARG A 264 2.78 10.63 14.64
CA ARG A 264 2.63 11.76 13.68
C ARG A 264 3.94 12.37 13.19
N LYS A 265 5.03 12.25 13.97
CA LYS A 265 6.37 12.72 13.63
C LYS A 265 7.25 11.64 12.98
N GLY A 266 6.75 10.41 12.89
CA GLY A 266 7.45 9.28 12.32
C GLY A 266 7.41 9.22 10.79
N PRO A 267 8.21 8.31 10.18
CA PRO A 267 8.44 8.22 8.74
C PRO A 267 7.19 8.01 7.89
N ILE A 268 6.12 7.43 8.45
CA ILE A 268 4.87 7.14 7.72
C ILE A 268 3.80 8.23 7.89
N TRP A 269 4.00 9.25 8.73
CA TRP A 269 2.97 10.27 8.99
C TRP A 269 3.45 11.71 8.82
N HIS A 270 4.76 11.94 8.86
CA HIS A 270 5.27 13.29 8.89
C HIS A 270 5.03 14.02 7.55
N ARG A 271 4.41 15.21 7.62
CA ARG A 271 4.07 16.06 6.46
C ARG A 271 4.93 17.32 6.34
N GLY A 272 5.86 17.55 7.27
CA GLY A 272 6.54 18.84 7.42
C GLY A 272 7.37 19.26 6.20
N PHE A 273 7.77 18.31 5.34
CA PHE A 273 8.47 18.61 4.10
C PHE A 273 7.68 19.50 3.12
N PHE A 274 6.36 19.58 3.24
CA PHE A 274 5.50 20.41 2.38
C PHE A 274 4.78 21.52 3.15
N SER A 275 5.14 21.75 4.41
CA SER A 275 4.58 22.83 5.22
C SER A 275 5.18 24.18 4.80
N GLU A 276 4.33 25.17 4.54
CA GLU A 276 4.76 26.55 4.27
C GLU A 276 5.06 27.32 5.58
N GLU A 277 4.50 26.88 6.71
CA GLU A 277 4.58 27.59 7.99
C GLU A 277 5.91 27.41 8.75
N HIS A 278 6.70 26.38 8.42
CA HIS A 278 7.86 25.99 9.23
C HIS A 278 9.07 25.69 8.35
N LYS A 279 10.22 26.28 8.69
CA LYS A 279 11.48 26.00 7.99
C LYS A 279 11.96 24.58 8.30
N VAL A 280 11.96 23.72 7.28
CA VAL A 280 12.42 22.34 7.42
C VAL A 280 13.94 22.29 7.53
N GLN A 281 14.46 21.67 8.58
CA GLN A 281 15.90 21.42 8.76
C GLN A 281 16.34 20.16 8.00
N LEU A 282 16.43 20.24 6.67
CA LEU A 282 16.75 19.09 5.82
C LEU A 282 18.22 18.67 5.87
N ALA A 283 19.17 19.62 5.98
CA ALA A 283 20.59 19.31 5.86
C ALA A 283 21.09 18.28 6.90
N PRO A 284 20.75 18.40 8.20
CA PRO A 284 21.12 17.39 9.19
C PRO A 284 20.50 16.01 8.92
N LEU A 285 19.26 15.97 8.43
CA LEU A 285 18.57 14.72 8.07
C LEU A 285 19.23 14.04 6.86
N LEU A 286 19.53 14.81 5.82
CA LEU A 286 20.22 14.32 4.62
C LEU A 286 21.62 13.79 4.97
N ALA A 287 22.36 14.50 5.82
CA ALA A 287 23.66 14.07 6.33
C ALA A 287 23.55 12.75 7.12
N ARG A 288 22.56 12.63 8.01
CA ARG A 288 22.33 11.41 8.81
C ARG A 288 22.17 10.15 7.96
N PHE A 289 21.49 10.25 6.81
CA PHE A 289 21.23 9.11 5.94
C PHE A 289 22.14 9.06 4.70
N SER A 290 23.16 9.93 4.66
CA SER A 290 24.07 10.12 3.53
C SER A 290 23.32 10.22 2.20
N ALA A 291 22.25 10.99 2.18
CA ALA A 291 21.33 11.11 1.06
C ALA A 291 21.38 12.52 0.46
N ASN A 292 21.09 12.63 -0.83
CA ASN A 292 20.93 13.92 -1.49
C ASN A 292 19.47 14.36 -1.47
N ARG A 293 18.54 13.42 -1.28
CA ARG A 293 17.11 13.65 -1.49
C ARG A 293 16.22 12.66 -0.75
N PHE A 294 15.06 13.16 -0.31
CA PHE A 294 13.92 12.35 0.11
C PHE A 294 12.84 12.30 -0.98
N ILE A 295 12.31 11.13 -1.26
CA ILE A 295 11.21 10.89 -2.21
C ILE A 295 10.05 10.31 -1.41
N VAL A 296 8.93 11.03 -1.38
CA VAL A 296 7.84 10.80 -0.41
C VAL A 296 6.46 10.86 -1.04
N GLY A 297 5.52 10.09 -0.49
CA GLY A 297 4.09 10.14 -0.79
C GLY A 297 3.32 10.96 0.24
N HIS A 298 2.18 10.41 0.70
CA HIS A 298 1.35 10.83 1.85
C HIS A 298 0.65 12.18 1.75
N THR A 299 1.35 13.20 1.25
CA THR A 299 0.85 14.56 1.06
C THR A 299 0.55 14.76 -0.41
N SER A 300 -0.74 14.84 -0.73
CA SER A 300 -1.21 14.79 -2.10
C SER A 300 -1.01 16.10 -2.84
N HIS A 301 -0.54 15.95 -4.08
CA HIS A 301 -0.34 17.04 -5.01
C HIS A 301 -1.04 16.75 -6.34
N LYS A 302 -1.20 17.78 -7.17
CA LYS A 302 -1.84 17.64 -8.49
C LYS A 302 -1.00 16.87 -9.52
N ALA A 303 0.28 16.65 -9.20
CA ALA A 303 1.36 16.15 -10.05
C ALA A 303 2.53 15.70 -9.16
N VAL A 304 3.54 15.03 -9.73
CA VAL A 304 4.84 14.88 -9.07
C VAL A 304 5.48 16.26 -8.94
N ILE A 305 5.98 16.59 -7.74
CA ILE A 305 6.54 17.92 -7.46
C ILE A 305 7.92 17.86 -6.82
N SER A 306 8.69 18.92 -7.03
CA SER A 306 9.96 19.16 -6.34
C SER A 306 9.83 20.29 -5.33
N ARG A 307 10.50 20.15 -4.18
CA ARG A 307 10.61 21.16 -3.13
C ARG A 307 12.05 21.24 -2.61
N HIS A 308 12.34 22.34 -1.92
CA HIS A 308 13.62 22.58 -1.24
C HIS A 308 14.82 22.48 -2.19
N ASN A 309 14.74 23.16 -3.34
CA ASN A 309 15.74 23.12 -4.41
C ASN A 309 16.06 21.70 -4.88
N GLY A 310 15.00 20.88 -4.97
CA GLY A 310 15.16 19.47 -5.23
C GLY A 310 15.93 18.77 -4.11
N LYS A 311 15.50 18.88 -2.87
CA LYS A 311 15.92 17.96 -1.79
C LYS A 311 14.77 17.07 -1.34
N VAL A 312 13.54 17.43 -1.73
CA VAL A 312 12.35 16.61 -1.53
C VAL A 312 11.61 16.50 -2.86
N ILE A 313 11.16 15.30 -3.20
CA ILE A 313 10.20 15.07 -4.29
C ILE A 313 8.95 14.41 -3.71
N GLY A 314 7.79 15.01 -3.99
CA GLY A 314 6.48 14.42 -3.68
C GLY A 314 5.98 13.59 -4.85
N VAL A 315 5.67 12.31 -4.60
CA VAL A 315 5.18 11.34 -5.59
C VAL A 315 3.72 10.89 -5.37
N ASP A 316 3.05 11.39 -4.32
CA ASP A 316 1.58 11.32 -4.23
C ASP A 316 0.97 12.36 -5.17
N SER A 317 0.59 11.89 -6.37
CA SER A 317 -0.04 12.66 -7.44
C SER A 317 -1.58 12.61 -7.39
N SER A 318 -2.16 12.29 -6.22
CA SER A 318 -3.61 12.18 -5.99
C SER A 318 -4.31 11.05 -6.75
N ILE A 319 -3.61 9.92 -6.99
CA ILE A 319 -4.16 8.72 -7.64
C ILE A 319 -5.46 8.29 -6.97
N LYS A 320 -5.53 8.37 -5.64
CA LYS A 320 -6.73 8.10 -4.82
C LYS A 320 -8.03 8.72 -5.32
N LEU A 321 -7.99 9.86 -6.01
CA LEU A 321 -9.17 10.53 -6.55
C LEU A 321 -9.77 9.80 -7.77
N GLY A 322 -9.06 8.81 -8.32
CA GLY A 322 -9.55 7.96 -9.41
C GLY A 322 -9.59 8.62 -10.79
N GLN A 323 -8.96 9.79 -10.94
CA GLN A 323 -9.03 10.58 -12.18
C GLN A 323 -7.73 10.56 -12.98
N LYS A 324 -6.59 10.74 -12.31
CA LYS A 324 -5.26 10.84 -12.94
C LYS A 324 -4.16 10.48 -11.95
N GLY A 325 -2.96 10.28 -12.47
CA GLY A 325 -1.74 10.13 -11.70
C GLY A 325 -0.52 10.50 -12.54
N GLU A 326 0.61 10.60 -11.87
CA GLU A 326 1.93 10.77 -12.48
C GLU A 326 2.95 9.85 -11.82
N LEU A 327 3.97 9.46 -12.59
CA LEU A 327 5.15 8.74 -12.13
C LEU A 327 6.35 9.68 -12.05
N LEU A 328 7.25 9.41 -11.11
CA LEU A 328 8.61 9.95 -11.14
C LEU A 328 9.52 8.94 -11.86
N PHE A 329 10.18 9.36 -12.94
CA PHE A 329 11.30 8.63 -13.54
C PHE A 329 12.63 9.24 -13.09
N ILE A 330 13.59 8.38 -12.80
CA ILE A 330 14.97 8.71 -12.44
C ILE A 330 15.88 7.83 -13.28
N GLU A 331 16.70 8.45 -14.10
CA GLU A 331 17.59 7.82 -15.08
C GLU A 331 18.90 8.62 -15.05
N LYS A 332 19.91 8.19 -15.80
CA LYS A 332 21.27 8.76 -15.70
C LYS A 332 21.29 10.26 -16.00
N ASP A 333 20.41 10.72 -16.86
CA ASP A 333 20.33 12.07 -17.41
C ASP A 333 19.35 13.00 -16.65
N GLY A 334 18.71 12.55 -15.56
CA GLY A 334 17.88 13.42 -14.74
C GLY A 334 16.67 12.78 -14.06
N TYR A 335 15.67 13.63 -13.85
CA TYR A 335 14.42 13.33 -13.15
C TYR A 335 13.27 13.87 -14.00
N TRP A 336 12.25 13.06 -14.24
CA TRP A 336 11.09 13.43 -15.06
C TRP A 336 9.80 13.08 -14.36
N ARG A 337 8.79 13.93 -14.54
CA ARG A 337 7.40 13.53 -14.35
C ARG A 337 6.93 12.81 -15.61
N ALA A 338 6.10 11.79 -15.45
CA ALA A 338 5.47 11.13 -16.58
C ALA A 338 3.97 10.93 -16.31
N ASP A 339 3.14 11.33 -17.28
CA ASP A 339 1.68 11.40 -17.12
C ASP A 339 0.94 10.13 -17.60
N MET A 340 -0.39 10.20 -17.60
CA MET A 340 -1.28 9.12 -18.04
C MET A 340 -1.16 8.79 -19.54
N GLN A 341 -0.52 9.63 -20.34
CA GLN A 341 -0.26 9.41 -21.78
C GLN A 341 1.17 8.90 -22.03
N GLY A 342 1.99 8.75 -20.99
CA GLY A 342 3.39 8.39 -21.12
C GLY A 342 4.30 9.55 -21.53
N LYS A 343 3.78 10.79 -21.52
CA LYS A 343 4.59 11.98 -21.86
C LYS A 343 5.48 12.31 -20.68
N ARG A 344 6.80 12.39 -20.95
CA ARG A 344 7.81 12.77 -19.96
C ARG A 344 8.10 14.27 -20.03
N THR A 345 8.19 14.91 -18.87
CA THR A 345 8.61 16.31 -18.73
C THR A 345 9.69 16.40 -17.64
N PRO A 346 10.79 17.15 -17.85
CA PRO A 346 11.80 17.35 -16.80
C PRO A 346 11.17 17.86 -15.50
N LEU A 347 11.58 17.28 -14.37
CA LEU A 347 11.03 17.66 -13.07
C LEU A 347 11.64 18.97 -12.57
N PHE A 348 12.93 19.18 -12.82
CA PHE A 348 13.61 20.44 -12.55
C PHE A 348 13.63 21.25 -13.84
N ALA A 349 13.25 22.53 -13.74
CA ALA A 349 13.54 23.47 -14.81
C ALA A 349 15.05 23.67 -14.87
N ASN A 350 15.61 23.70 -16.08
CA ASN A 350 16.98 24.17 -16.29
C ASN A 350 17.08 25.67 -16.03
#